data_AF-A0A2N3J8T0-F1
#
_entry.id   AF-A0A2N3J8T0-F1
#
_cell.length_a   1.000
_cell.length_b   1.000
_cell.length_c   1.000
_cell.angle_alpha   90.00
_cell.angle_beta   90.00
_cell.angle_gamma   90.00
#
_symmetry.space_group_name_H-M   'P 1'
#
loop_
_entity.id
_entity.type
_entity.pdbx_description
1 polymer ?
#
loop_
_entity_poly.entity_id
_entity_poly.type
_entity_poly.pdbx_seq_one_letter_code
_entity_poly.pdbx_strand_id
1 'polypeptide(L)'
;MKPILASLFSSTDAPSKTDVIILEEDFFTNNGFTLIEKPGVTPANDNVNKLHRDIANLNYGSLGLCAEEIARGILIAEAEAEAEVPSDLRVKRFNEKMVIDIVKEAVSSGVVVVDKLKEPWKIKLGYVT
;
A
#
# COMPACT_ATOMS: atom_id res chain seq x y z
N MET A 1 -8.38 -2.77 17.74
CA MET A 1 -8.45 -2.57 16.28
C MET A 1 -7.45 -3.51 15.65
N LYS A 2 -7.93 -4.37 14.76
CA LYS A 2 -7.13 -5.34 14.00
C LYS A 2 -6.32 -4.62 12.91
N PRO A 3 -5.19 -5.19 12.45
CA PRO A 3 -4.38 -4.60 11.39
C PRO A 3 -5.17 -4.51 10.07
N ILE A 4 -5.13 -3.33 9.47
CA ILE A 4 -5.72 -3.02 8.16
C ILE A 4 -4.89 -3.71 7.06
N LEU A 5 -5.55 -4.34 6.08
CA LEU A 5 -4.87 -4.85 4.89
C LEU A 5 -4.82 -3.75 3.82
N ALA A 6 -3.63 -3.28 3.48
CA ALA A 6 -3.46 -2.25 2.46
C ALA A 6 -3.01 -2.87 1.14
N SER A 7 -3.76 -2.61 0.05
CA SER A 7 -3.29 -2.87 -1.32
C SER A 7 -2.61 -1.63 -1.86
N LEU A 8 -1.37 -1.78 -2.31
CA LEU A 8 -0.57 -0.72 -2.92
C LEU A 8 -0.53 -0.90 -4.43
N PHE A 9 -1.00 0.12 -5.15
CA PHE A 9 -0.89 0.15 -6.61
C PHE A 9 0.18 1.17 -7.01
N SER A 10 1.34 0.66 -7.45
CA SER A 10 2.37 1.44 -8.13
C SER A 10 2.65 0.82 -9.48
N SER A 11 2.75 1.66 -10.51
CA SER A 11 3.06 1.24 -11.88
C SER A 11 4.57 1.21 -12.16
N THR A 12 5.42 1.63 -11.22
CA THR A 12 6.86 1.78 -11.47
C THR A 12 7.74 1.45 -10.25
N ASP A 13 9.00 1.12 -10.54
CA ASP A 13 10.07 0.94 -9.55
C ASP A 13 10.70 2.27 -9.05
N ALA A 14 10.11 3.41 -9.42
CA ALA A 14 10.53 4.76 -9.04
C ALA A 14 9.42 5.43 -8.20
N PRO A 15 9.68 6.58 -7.56
CA PRO A 15 8.60 7.36 -6.97
C PRO A 15 7.58 7.70 -8.06
N SER A 16 6.33 7.29 -7.85
CA SER A 16 5.22 7.57 -8.74
C SER A 16 3.97 7.84 -7.93
N LYS A 17 2.93 8.33 -8.61
CA LYS A 17 1.59 8.34 -8.03
C LYS A 17 1.27 6.93 -7.53
N THR A 18 0.81 6.85 -6.28
CA THR A 18 0.50 5.59 -5.60
C THR A 18 -0.85 5.73 -4.94
N ASP A 19 -1.72 4.75 -5.19
CA ASP A 19 -3.00 4.63 -4.51
C ASP A 19 -2.89 3.51 -3.48
N VAL A 20 -3.27 3.84 -2.24
CA VAL A 20 -3.33 2.90 -1.12
C VAL A 20 -4.78 2.63 -0.82
N ILE A 21 -5.19 1.37 -0.98
CA ILE A 21 -6.55 0.94 -0.71
C ILE A 21 -6.53 0.15 0.59
N ILE A 22 -7.19 0.68 1.60
CA ILE A 22 -7.38 0.12 2.93
C ILE A 22 -8.61 -0.79 2.88
N LEU A 23 -8.35 -2.08 3.08
CA LEU A 23 -9.33 -3.14 3.07
C LEU A 23 -9.48 -3.70 4.49
N GLU A 24 -10.71 -4.03 4.85
CA GLU A 24 -11.04 -4.53 6.17
C GLU A 24 -10.67 -6.01 6.30
N GLU A 25 -9.83 -6.36 7.29
CA GLU A 25 -9.43 -7.75 7.55
C GLU A 25 -10.66 -8.66 7.75
N ASP A 26 -11.71 -8.14 8.39
CA ASP A 26 -12.95 -8.89 8.65
C ASP A 26 -13.65 -9.33 7.35
N PHE A 27 -13.56 -8.56 6.25
CA PHE A 27 -14.07 -9.00 4.95
C PHE A 27 -13.35 -10.28 4.50
N PHE A 28 -12.02 -10.30 4.58
CA PHE A 28 -11.24 -11.45 4.16
C PHE A 28 -11.47 -12.66 5.06
N THR A 29 -11.48 -12.48 6.38
CA THR A 29 -11.73 -13.61 7.29
C THR A 29 -13.14 -14.18 7.13
N ASN A 30 -14.15 -13.33 6.93
CA ASN A 30 -15.55 -13.77 6.78
C ASN A 30 -15.83 -14.43 5.42
N ASN A 31 -15.02 -14.13 4.40
CA ASN A 31 -15.14 -14.73 3.06
C ASN A 31 -14.15 -15.89 2.84
N GLY A 32 -13.58 -16.45 3.93
CA GLY A 32 -12.78 -17.68 3.88
C GLY A 32 -11.35 -17.51 3.34
N PHE A 33 -10.85 -16.27 3.25
CA PHE A 33 -9.45 -16.03 2.88
C PHE A 33 -8.53 -16.38 4.05
N THR A 34 -7.36 -16.93 3.72
CA THR A 34 -6.29 -17.17 4.68
C THR A 34 -5.26 -16.06 4.56
N LEU A 35 -5.05 -15.29 5.63
CA LEU A 35 -3.96 -14.34 5.72
C LEU A 35 -2.75 -15.02 6.38
N ILE A 36 -1.64 -15.10 5.65
CA ILE A 36 -0.40 -15.72 6.13
C ILE A 36 0.60 -14.63 6.44
N GLU A 37 1.12 -14.64 7.66
CA GLU A 37 2.24 -13.78 8.03
C GLU A 37 3.48 -14.19 7.23
N LYS A 38 4.00 -13.25 6.46
CA LYS A 38 5.19 -13.47 5.64
C LYS A 38 5.97 -12.17 5.61
N PRO A 39 7.14 -12.11 6.25
CA PRO A 39 7.93 -10.90 6.28
C PRO A 39 8.18 -10.34 4.88
N GLY A 40 7.93 -9.05 4.72
CA GLY A 40 8.27 -8.31 3.52
C GLY A 40 9.78 -8.25 3.33
N VAL A 41 10.21 -7.92 2.11
CA VAL A 41 11.64 -7.78 1.76
C VAL A 41 11.93 -6.34 1.32
N THR A 42 11.25 -5.37 1.93
CA THR A 42 11.36 -3.97 1.53
C THR A 42 12.61 -3.33 2.13
N PRO A 43 13.12 -2.23 1.53
CA PRO A 43 14.17 -1.39 2.12
C PRO A 43 13.80 -0.73 3.47
N ALA A 44 12.56 -0.89 3.93
CA ALA A 44 12.16 -0.50 5.27
C ALA A 44 12.81 -1.41 6.34
N ASN A 45 12.73 -1.00 7.60
CA ASN A 45 13.28 -1.75 8.72
C ASN A 45 12.53 -3.07 8.97
N ASP A 46 13.13 -3.92 9.81
CA ASP A 46 12.58 -5.25 10.12
C ASP A 46 11.20 -5.19 10.80
N ASN A 47 10.85 -4.09 11.46
CA ASN A 47 9.55 -3.95 12.10
C ASN A 47 8.44 -3.74 11.07
N VAL A 48 8.67 -2.93 10.04
CA VAL A 48 7.71 -2.74 8.95
C VAL A 48 7.56 -4.03 8.14
N ASN A 49 8.67 -4.70 7.84
CA ASN A 49 8.64 -5.95 7.09
C ASN A 49 7.82 -7.05 7.81
N LYS A 50 7.80 -7.08 9.15
CA LYS A 50 6.97 -8.01 9.94
C LYS A 50 5.46 -7.78 9.82
N LEU A 51 5.02 -6.61 9.36
CA LEU A 51 3.60 -6.29 9.19
C LEU A 51 3.03 -6.85 7.87
N HIS A 52 3.88 -7.37 6.99
CA HIS A 52 3.46 -7.90 5.70
C HIS A 52 2.74 -9.25 5.84
N ARG A 53 1.64 -9.39 5.10
CA ARG A 53 0.80 -10.59 5.07
C ARG A 53 0.44 -10.92 3.62
N ASP A 54 0.52 -12.20 3.27
CA ASP A 54 0.07 -12.71 1.99
C ASP A 54 -1.38 -13.19 2.11
N ILE A 55 -2.18 -12.96 1.08
CA ILE A 55 -3.46 -13.66 0.91
C ILE A 55 -3.15 -15.00 0.24
N ALA A 56 -3.47 -16.10 0.92
CA ALA A 56 -3.17 -17.45 0.47
C ALA A 56 -4.42 -18.24 0.09
N ASN A 57 -4.21 -19.40 -0.56
CA ASN A 57 -5.25 -20.34 -0.99
C ASN A 57 -6.28 -19.72 -1.95
N LEU A 58 -5.81 -18.81 -2.82
CA LEU A 58 -6.65 -18.17 -3.81
C LEU A 58 -7.04 -19.14 -4.94
N ASN A 59 -8.33 -19.27 -5.19
CA ASN A 59 -8.92 -19.83 -6.40
C ASN A 59 -9.58 -18.72 -7.25
N TYR A 60 -10.10 -19.06 -8.43
CA TYR A 60 -10.74 -18.07 -9.32
C TYR A 60 -11.91 -17.32 -8.68
N GLY A 61 -12.72 -17.99 -7.84
CA GLY A 61 -13.82 -17.35 -7.13
C GLY A 61 -13.34 -16.36 -6.07
N SER A 62 -12.39 -16.76 -5.23
CA SER A 62 -11.82 -15.86 -4.21
C SER A 62 -11.02 -14.71 -4.82
N LEU A 63 -10.36 -14.93 -5.97
CA LEU A 63 -9.72 -13.85 -6.73
C LEU A 63 -10.76 -12.83 -7.20
N GLY A 64 -11.91 -13.30 -7.70
CA GLY A 64 -13.04 -12.45 -8.07
C GLY A 64 -13.54 -11.60 -6.90
N LEU A 65 -13.74 -12.22 -5.73
CA LEU A 65 -14.17 -11.50 -4.52
C LEU A 65 -13.16 -10.45 -4.05
N CYS A 66 -11.86 -10.77 -4.08
CA CYS A 66 -10.81 -9.82 -3.73
C CYS A 66 -10.76 -8.64 -4.71
N ALA A 67 -10.88 -8.93 -6.02
CA ALA A 67 -10.92 -7.90 -7.05
C ALA A 67 -12.17 -7.02 -6.92
N GLU A 68 -13.32 -7.59 -6.60
CA GLU A 68 -14.56 -6.85 -6.34
C GLU A 68 -14.42 -5.90 -5.16
N GLU A 69 -13.84 -6.34 -4.04
CA GLU A 69 -13.65 -5.49 -2.86
C GLU A 69 -12.65 -4.35 -3.13
N ILE A 70 -11.58 -4.62 -3.87
CA ILE A 70 -10.66 -3.57 -4.33
C ILE A 70 -11.38 -2.57 -5.23
N ALA A 71 -12.12 -3.04 -6.25
CA ALA A 71 -12.85 -2.18 -7.18
C ALA A 71 -13.90 -1.34 -6.45
N ARG A 72 -14.61 -1.93 -5.48
CA ARG A 72 -15.57 -1.23 -4.62
C ARG A 72 -14.91 -0.10 -3.84
N GLY A 73 -13.74 -0.36 -3.25
CA GLY A 73 -12.96 0.68 -2.57
C GLY A 73 -12.61 1.86 -3.48
N ILE A 74 -12.18 1.57 -4.72
CA ILE A 74 -11.86 2.61 -5.72
C ILE A 74 -13.10 3.42 -6.09
N LEU A 75 -14.21 2.75 -6.41
CA LEU A 75 -15.45 3.41 -6.84
C LEU A 75 -16.05 4.30 -5.76
N ILE A 76 -16.02 3.86 -4.49
CA ILE A 76 -16.47 4.69 -3.35
C ILE A 76 -15.63 5.97 -3.29
N ALA A 77 -14.31 5.84 -3.37
CA ALA A 77 -13.41 6.99 -3.31
C ALA A 77 -13.59 7.96 -4.50
N GLU A 78 -13.95 7.47 -5.68
CA GLU A 78 -14.28 8.31 -6.82
C GLU A 78 -15.60 9.07 -6.61
N ALA A 79 -16.64 8.37 -6.17
CA ALA A 79 -17.95 8.98 -5.91
C ALA A 79 -17.89 10.07 -4.83
N GLU A 80 -17.11 9.86 -3.76
CA GLU A 80 -16.94 10.86 -2.69
C GLU A 80 -16.15 12.09 -3.16
N ALA A 81 -15.15 11.89 -4.01
CA ALA A 81 -14.40 12.99 -4.60
C ALA A 81 -15.27 13.86 -5.51
N GLU A 82 -16.19 13.25 -6.29
CA GLU A 82 -17.17 13.97 -7.10
C GLU A 82 -18.21 14.72 -6.25
N ALA A 83 -18.58 14.15 -5.10
CA ALA A 83 -19.59 14.71 -4.19
C ALA A 83 -19.04 15.77 -3.21
N GLU A 84 -17.73 16.10 -3.27
CA GLU A 84 -17.03 16.99 -2.31
C GLU A 84 -17.21 16.58 -0.84
N VAL A 85 -17.42 15.28 -0.59
CA VAL A 85 -17.58 14.71 0.76
C VAL A 85 -16.18 14.40 1.32
N PRO A 86 -15.95 14.49 2.64
CA PRO A 86 -14.69 14.03 3.22
C PRO A 86 -14.44 12.57 2.84
N SER A 87 -13.33 12.34 2.12
CA SER A 87 -12.88 11.02 1.65
C SER A 87 -12.95 9.99 2.76
N ASP A 88 -13.56 8.84 2.48
CA ASP A 88 -13.43 7.64 3.27
C ASP A 88 -11.93 7.33 3.41
N LEU A 89 -11.55 6.92 4.63
CA LEU A 89 -10.18 6.51 4.94
C LEU A 89 -9.75 5.28 4.14
N ARG A 90 -10.69 4.62 3.45
CA ARG A 90 -10.48 3.43 2.61
C ARG A 90 -9.57 3.65 1.41
N VAL A 91 -9.46 4.85 0.85
CA VAL A 91 -8.51 5.10 -0.25
C VAL A 91 -7.70 6.35 0.03
N LYS A 92 -6.37 6.21 -0.02
CA LYS A 92 -5.45 7.34 0.07
C LYS A 92 -4.63 7.43 -1.21
N ARG A 93 -4.80 8.55 -1.92
CA ARG A 93 -4.08 8.85 -3.16
C ARG A 93 -2.89 9.75 -2.85
N PHE A 94 -1.70 9.30 -3.20
CA PHE A 94 -0.47 10.07 -3.02
C PHE A 94 0.08 10.42 -4.40
N ASN A 95 0.27 11.73 -4.65
CA ASN A 95 1.03 12.15 -5.83
C ASN A 95 2.54 11.88 -5.62
N GLU A 96 3.32 11.94 -6.69
CA GLU A 96 4.77 11.66 -6.64
C GLU A 96 5.50 12.48 -5.57
N LYS A 97 5.18 13.78 -5.45
CA LYS A 97 5.80 14.66 -4.44
C LYS A 97 5.49 14.18 -3.02
N MET A 98 4.24 13.86 -2.72
CA MET A 98 3.83 13.34 -1.40
C MET A 98 4.53 12.02 -1.08
N VAL A 99 4.64 11.11 -2.06
CA VAL A 99 5.37 9.86 -1.90
C VAL A 99 6.85 10.11 -1.59
N ILE A 100 7.49 11.03 -2.32
CA ILE A 100 8.88 11.44 -2.06
C ILE A 100 9.02 12.01 -0.64
N ASP A 101 8.12 12.90 -0.23
CA ASP A 101 8.16 13.54 1.08
C ASP A 101 8.01 12.52 2.22
N ILE A 102 7.08 11.56 2.08
CA ILE A 102 6.90 10.44 3.02
C ILE A 102 8.18 9.60 3.12
N VAL A 103 8.79 9.26 1.99
CA VAL A 103 10.02 8.44 2.00
C VAL A 103 11.21 9.21 2.54
N LYS A 104 11.31 10.53 2.30
CA LYS A 104 12.33 11.38 2.93
C LYS A 104 12.21 11.40 4.44
N GLU A 105 10.99 11.53 4.97
CA GLU A 105 10.72 11.45 6.40
C GLU A 105 11.02 10.05 6.97
N ALA A 106 10.67 9.00 6.24
CA ALA A 106 11.00 7.64 6.62
C ALA A 106 12.52 7.37 6.65
N VAL A 107 13.28 8.01 5.76
CA VAL A 107 14.75 7.97 5.77
C VAL A 107 15.30 8.74 6.96
N SER A 108 14.83 9.97 7.22
CA SER A 108 15.32 10.78 8.34
C SER A 108 15.03 10.18 9.70
N SER A 109 13.92 9.43 9.81
CA SER A 109 13.55 8.66 11.01
C SER A 109 14.22 7.28 11.12
N GLY A 110 15.04 6.88 10.14
CA GLY A 110 15.73 5.58 10.13
C GLY A 110 14.83 4.38 9.86
N VAL A 111 13.59 4.62 9.41
CA VAL A 111 12.65 3.55 9.00
C VAL A 111 13.06 2.96 7.66
N VAL A 112 13.65 3.76 6.76
CA VAL A 112 14.13 3.34 5.44
C VAL A 112 15.64 3.53 5.34
N VAL A 113 16.34 2.50 4.86
CA VAL A 113 17.79 2.56 4.62
C VAL A 113 18.08 2.96 3.18
N VAL A 114 18.67 4.13 2.97
CA VAL A 114 18.94 4.70 1.64
C VAL A 114 19.72 3.74 0.74
N ASP A 115 20.75 3.08 1.27
CA ASP A 115 21.61 2.19 0.48
C ASP A 115 20.85 1.01 -0.13
N LYS A 116 19.76 0.57 0.53
CA LYS A 116 18.89 -0.52 0.07
C LYS A 116 17.86 -0.06 -0.98
N LEU A 117 17.72 1.24 -1.23
CA LEU A 117 16.84 1.75 -2.27
C LEU A 117 17.43 1.50 -3.67
N LYS A 118 16.56 1.32 -4.67
CA LYS A 118 16.95 1.28 -6.08
C LYS A 118 17.44 2.67 -6.54
N GLU A 119 18.29 2.70 -7.57
CA GLU A 119 18.89 3.93 -8.08
C GLU A 119 17.88 5.06 -8.42
N PRO A 120 16.73 4.79 -9.08
CA PRO A 120 15.75 5.84 -9.39
C PRO A 120 15.22 6.57 -8.17
N TRP A 121 15.08 5.86 -7.04
CA TRP A 121 14.69 6.46 -5.77
C TRP A 121 15.78 7.36 -5.23
N LYS A 122 17.03 6.88 -5.22
CA LYS A 122 18.15 7.66 -4.70
C LYS A 122 18.35 8.96 -5.47
N ILE A 123 18.22 8.94 -6.80
CA ILE A 123 18.30 10.14 -7.67
C ILE A 123 17.18 11.13 -7.30
N LYS A 124 15.93 10.68 -7.25
CA LYS A 124 14.77 11.52 -6.94
C LYS A 124 14.79 12.09 -5.53
N LEU A 125 15.43 11.38 -4.60
CA LEU A 125 15.63 11.84 -3.23
C LEU A 125 16.83 12.78 -3.09
N GLY A 126 17.73 12.85 -4.08
CA GLY A 126 18.91 13.72 -4.10
C GLY A 126 20.17 13.09 -3.48
N TYR A 127 20.24 11.76 -3.37
CA TYR A 127 21.39 11.04 -2.80
C TYR A 127 22.45 10.62 -3.84
N VAL A 128 22.12 10.69 -5.12
CA VAL A 128 23.02 10.45 -6.26
C VAL A 128 22.63 11.42 -7.38
N THR A 129 23.64 11.87 -8.11
CA THR A 129 23.53 12.78 -9.26
C THR A 129 23.49 12.02 -10.57
#